data_AF-A0A8T2Y4Z1-F1
#
_entry.id   AF-A0A8T2Y4Z1-F1
#
_cell.length_a   1.000
_cell.length_b   1.000
_cell.length_c   1.000
_cell.angle_alpha   90.00
_cell.angle_beta   90.00
_cell.angle_gamma   90.00
#
_symmetry.space_group_name_H-M   'P 1'
#
loop_
_entity.id
_entity.type
_entity.pdbx_description
1 polymer ?
#
loop_
_entity_poly.entity_id
_entity_poly.type
_entity_poly.pdbx_seq_one_letter_code
_entity_poly.pdbx_strand_id
1 'polypeptide(L)'
;MSMEVVLALSPFPRFCLPNTNLKTTLSSSNSQVLLWRSPLMNVQLNHYHSRKRRGCINGGGASRRSLWPQFSNSYDRCNLKLGKCISRLREFMNSSEKMRKHVSSTLFTRLVVSVLMVSFAVSNSPSWALSEENLLFLEAWRTIDRAYVDKTFNGQSWFRYRENALRNEPMNTREETYTAIRKMLATLDDPFTRFLEPEKFKSLRSGTKSAVTGVGLSIGYPTGSDGSPAGLVVISAAPGGPANKAGIVSGDIILAINDTGTESMGIYEAADRLQGPEGSSVELTIRSGQEIKHLALTREKVSLNPVKSRLCVIPGSGKDSPRIGYIKLTTFNQNASGAIREAINTLRSNNVNAFVLDLRDNSGGLFPEGIEIAKIWLDKGVIVYICDSRGVRDIYDTDGSSAIAASEPLAVLVNKGTASASEILAGALKDNKRAVLFGEPTFGKGKIQSVFQLSDGSGLAVTVARYETPDHTDIDKVGVIPDHPLPRSFPKDEEGFCGCLQDPASTFYVNRGQLFAR
;
A
#
# COMPACT_ATOMS: atom_id res chain seq x y z
N MET A 1 -11.38 9.18 -9.67
CA MET A 1 -10.28 8.33 -9.16
C MET A 1 -10.56 8.04 -7.69
N SER A 2 -11.06 6.85 -7.36
CA SER A 2 -11.16 6.40 -5.96
C SER A 2 -9.74 6.01 -5.51
N MET A 3 -9.07 6.91 -4.79
CA MET A 3 -7.68 6.74 -4.39
C MET A 3 -7.58 6.74 -2.86
N GLU A 4 -7.19 5.61 -2.30
CA GLU A 4 -6.70 5.48 -0.93
C GLU A 4 -5.24 5.93 -0.90
N VAL A 5 -5.00 7.24 -0.93
CA VAL A 5 -3.67 7.78 -0.66
C VAL A 5 -3.58 8.10 0.84
N VAL A 6 -2.89 7.24 1.58
CA VAL A 6 -2.47 7.60 2.94
C VAL A 6 -1.27 8.53 2.83
N LEU A 7 -1.50 9.82 3.09
CA LEU A 7 -0.41 10.80 3.20
C LEU A 7 0.37 10.51 4.48
N ALA A 8 1.55 9.92 4.34
CA ALA A 8 2.47 9.76 5.46
C ALA A 8 3.04 11.14 5.86
N LEU A 9 2.69 11.62 7.05
CA LEU A 9 3.41 12.73 7.68
C LEU A 9 4.74 12.17 8.21
N SER A 10 5.82 12.35 7.48
CA SER A 10 7.16 11.90 7.88
C SER A 10 7.64 12.62 9.15
N PRO A 11 7.98 11.93 10.25
CA PRO A 11 8.78 12.51 11.32
C PRO A 11 10.25 12.34 10.91
N PHE A 12 10.81 13.29 10.16
CA PHE A 12 12.26 13.34 9.97
C PHE A 12 12.90 13.88 11.25
N PRO A 13 13.82 13.14 11.91
CA PRO A 13 14.64 13.73 12.95
C PRO A 13 15.60 14.73 12.30
N ARG A 14 15.39 16.03 12.58
CA ARG A 14 16.40 17.06 12.32
C ARG A 14 17.60 16.74 13.20
N PHE A 15 18.77 16.58 12.59
CA PHE A 15 20.03 16.53 13.31
C PHE A 15 20.27 17.89 14.00
N CYS A 16 20.33 17.88 15.33
CA CYS A 16 20.78 19.02 16.12
C CYS A 16 22.32 19.12 16.04
N LEU A 17 22.81 20.28 15.58
CA LEU A 17 24.16 20.76 15.88
C LEU A 17 24.04 22.09 16.66
N PRO A 18 25.01 22.40 17.55
CA PRO A 18 24.76 23.25 18.71
C PRO A 18 24.76 24.76 18.41
N ASN A 19 23.95 25.45 19.23
CA ASN A 19 23.73 26.89 19.37
C ASN A 19 24.89 27.82 19.04
N THR A 20 24.59 28.87 18.28
CA THR A 20 25.07 30.24 18.54
C THR A 20 23.92 31.24 18.43
N ASN A 21 23.85 32.12 19.43
CA ASN A 21 22.82 33.12 19.72
C ASN A 21 22.41 34.03 18.56
N LEU A 22 21.12 34.33 18.45
CA LEU A 22 20.63 35.69 18.20
C LEU A 22 19.16 35.84 18.61
N LYS A 23 18.92 36.79 19.51
CA LYS A 23 17.61 37.29 19.94
C LYS A 23 17.02 38.17 18.85
N THR A 24 15.75 37.99 18.51
CA THR A 24 14.80 39.09 18.23
C THR A 24 13.36 38.60 18.25
N THR A 25 12.49 39.51 18.67
CA THR A 25 11.10 39.38 19.14
C THR A 25 10.04 39.70 18.10
N LEU A 26 8.79 39.24 18.36
CA LEU A 26 7.47 39.68 17.83
C LEU A 26 7.12 39.17 16.41
N SER A 27 5.91 38.73 16.04
CA SER A 27 4.54 39.02 16.50
C SER A 27 3.56 37.93 16.01
N SER A 28 2.40 37.89 16.66
CA SER A 28 1.25 36.97 16.66
C SER A 28 0.56 36.62 15.33
N SER A 29 0.03 35.39 15.24
CA SER A 29 -1.38 35.16 14.86
C SER A 29 -1.90 33.82 15.39
N ASN A 30 -3.15 33.86 15.87
CA ASN A 30 -3.87 32.83 16.59
C ASN A 30 -4.17 31.58 15.75
N SER A 31 -3.98 30.39 16.33
CA SER A 31 -4.79 29.20 16.04
C SER A 31 -4.78 28.30 17.26
N GLN A 32 -5.96 28.15 17.87
CA GLN A 32 -6.20 27.32 19.04
C GLN A 32 -5.92 25.85 18.71
N VAL A 33 -5.02 25.23 19.47
CA VAL A 33 -4.78 23.78 19.45
C VAL A 33 -5.49 23.20 20.67
N LEU A 34 -6.57 22.46 20.43
CA LEU A 34 -7.21 21.59 21.43
C LEU A 34 -6.31 20.39 21.70
N LEU A 35 -5.54 20.46 22.80
CA LEU A 35 -4.78 19.34 23.34
C LEU A 35 -5.69 18.47 24.22
N TRP A 36 -6.08 17.30 23.71
CA TRP A 36 -6.59 16.21 24.56
C TRP A 36 -5.42 15.59 25.34
N ARG A 37 -5.37 15.85 26.65
CA ARG A 37 -4.53 15.13 27.62
C ARG A 37 -5.29 13.90 28.09
N SER A 38 -4.68 12.71 27.99
CA SER A 38 -5.09 11.53 28.77
C SER A 38 -4.02 11.20 29.82
N PRO A 39 -4.40 10.83 31.06
CA PRO A 39 -3.48 10.57 32.16
C PRO A 39 -3.10 9.09 32.20
N LEU A 40 -1.83 8.76 32.43
CA LEU A 40 -1.44 7.42 32.86
C LEU A 40 -0.54 7.47 34.09
N MET A 41 -0.92 6.57 34.99
CA MET A 41 -0.54 6.43 36.38
C MET A 41 0.92 6.03 36.57
N ASN A 42 1.47 6.57 37.66
CA ASN A 42 2.68 6.10 38.33
C ASN A 42 2.53 4.64 38.78
N VAL A 43 3.51 3.80 38.46
CA VAL A 43 3.83 2.62 39.26
C VAL A 43 5.32 2.69 39.61
N GLN A 44 5.58 2.89 40.90
CA GLN A 44 6.89 2.93 41.53
C GLN A 44 7.50 1.52 41.57
N LEU A 45 8.78 1.42 41.18
CA LEU A 45 9.64 0.28 41.46
C LEU A 45 10.22 0.45 42.88
N ASN A 46 9.90 -0.49 43.78
CA ASN A 46 10.51 -0.59 45.10
C ASN A 46 11.64 -1.63 45.11
N HIS A 47 12.78 -1.21 45.65
CA HIS A 47 13.92 -2.03 46.03
C HIS A 47 13.57 -3.01 47.15
N TYR A 48 14.16 -4.22 47.14
CA TYR A 48 14.53 -4.91 48.38
C TYR A 48 15.81 -5.73 48.26
N HIS A 49 16.61 -5.66 49.32
CA HIS A 49 17.98 -6.18 49.47
C HIS A 49 18.02 -7.63 49.99
N SER A 50 19.04 -8.37 49.52
CA SER A 50 19.90 -9.37 50.19
C SER A 50 19.36 -10.35 51.25
N ARG A 51 19.75 -11.63 51.14
CA ARG A 51 20.63 -12.31 52.13
C ARG A 51 21.14 -13.69 51.69
N LYS A 52 22.26 -14.06 52.32
CA LYS A 52 23.20 -15.16 52.12
C LYS A 52 22.82 -16.47 52.85
N ARG A 53 23.29 -17.59 52.28
CA ARG A 53 24.00 -18.77 52.88
C ARG A 53 23.25 -20.02 53.43
N ARG A 54 23.70 -21.17 52.85
CA ARG A 54 24.16 -22.48 53.41
C ARG A 54 23.18 -23.67 53.61
N GLY A 55 23.68 -24.85 53.19
CA GLY A 55 23.38 -26.21 53.70
C GLY A 55 22.70 -27.13 52.67
N CYS A 56 23.40 -27.95 51.87
CA CYS A 56 23.95 -29.30 52.13
C CYS A 56 22.94 -30.49 52.15
N ILE A 57 23.12 -31.38 51.15
CA ILE A 57 23.14 -32.86 51.19
C ILE A 57 21.94 -33.70 50.67
N ASN A 58 22.26 -34.43 49.58
CA ASN A 58 21.94 -35.80 49.08
C ASN A 58 20.59 -36.27 48.50
N GLY A 59 20.76 -36.96 47.35
CA GLY A 59 19.92 -38.04 46.79
C GLY A 59 19.76 -37.92 45.26
N GLY A 60 20.70 -38.36 44.41
CA GLY A 60 20.67 -39.65 43.68
C GLY A 60 19.78 -39.57 42.41
N GLY A 61 20.19 -39.86 41.17
CA GLY A 61 21.42 -40.40 40.58
C GLY A 61 21.31 -40.47 39.04
N ALA A 62 22.43 -40.90 38.42
CA ALA A 62 22.61 -41.45 37.07
C ALA A 62 22.39 -40.54 35.81
N SER A 63 23.48 -40.17 35.12
CA SER A 63 23.80 -40.74 33.79
C SER A 63 25.21 -40.35 33.25
N ARG A 64 25.94 -41.40 32.86
CA ARG A 64 26.92 -41.61 31.76
C ARG A 64 27.83 -40.47 31.22
N ARG A 65 29.14 -40.71 31.41
CA ARG A 65 30.32 -40.57 30.50
C ARG A 65 30.02 -40.04 29.09
N SER A 66 30.52 -38.85 28.69
CA SER A 66 31.89 -38.51 28.22
C SER A 66 32.29 -39.16 26.89
N LEU A 67 32.36 -38.37 25.81
CA LEU A 67 33.20 -38.58 24.60
C LEU A 67 33.26 -37.27 23.78
N TRP A 68 34.36 -36.51 23.95
CA TRP A 68 34.97 -35.56 23.00
C TRP A 68 36.40 -36.10 22.80
N PRO A 69 37.01 -36.09 21.58
CA PRO A 69 37.77 -34.89 21.18
C PRO A 69 37.96 -34.70 19.65
N GLN A 70 37.71 -33.50 19.13
CA GLN A 70 38.36 -33.01 17.89
C GLN A 70 38.47 -31.48 17.88
N PHE A 71 39.40 -30.90 18.66
CA PHE A 71 39.88 -29.52 18.44
C PHE A 71 41.24 -29.35 19.12
N SER A 72 42.30 -29.91 18.53
CA SER A 72 43.68 -29.61 18.89
C SER A 72 44.61 -29.98 17.74
N ASN A 73 44.61 -29.19 16.66
CA ASN A 73 45.64 -29.37 15.61
C ASN A 73 45.94 -28.14 14.74
N SER A 74 45.73 -26.93 15.27
CA SER A 74 46.12 -25.67 14.58
C SER A 74 46.94 -24.69 15.43
N TYR A 75 47.21 -24.98 16.71
CA TYR A 75 48.00 -24.08 17.58
C TYR A 75 49.50 -24.42 17.61
N ASP A 76 49.90 -25.69 17.46
CA ASP A 76 51.32 -26.09 17.56
C ASP A 76 52.12 -25.98 16.25
N ARG A 77 51.46 -25.72 15.11
CA ARG A 77 52.14 -25.47 13.82
C ARG A 77 52.51 -24.00 13.58
N CYS A 78 52.01 -23.07 14.40
CA CYS A 78 52.28 -21.64 14.29
C CYS A 78 53.53 -21.20 15.08
N ASN A 79 53.81 -21.86 16.22
CA ASN A 79 54.94 -21.49 17.09
C ASN A 79 56.32 -21.93 16.56
N LEU A 80 56.40 -22.95 15.70
CA LEU A 80 57.66 -23.37 15.06
C LEU A 80 58.07 -22.50 13.85
N LYS A 81 57.15 -21.72 13.26
CA LYS A 81 57.46 -20.75 12.20
C LYS A 81 57.80 -19.35 12.73
N LEU A 82 57.26 -18.97 13.90
CA LEU A 82 57.58 -17.70 14.56
C LEU A 82 59.02 -17.67 15.13
N GLY A 83 59.49 -18.78 15.70
CA GLY A 83 60.84 -18.88 16.27
C GLY A 83 61.97 -18.71 15.23
N LYS A 84 61.79 -19.26 14.01
CA LYS A 84 62.75 -19.10 12.90
C LYS A 84 62.70 -17.71 12.24
N CYS A 85 61.58 -16.99 12.38
CA CYS A 85 61.45 -15.62 11.89
C CYS A 85 62.15 -14.63 12.84
N ILE A 86 62.04 -14.85 14.15
CA ILE A 86 62.67 -14.01 15.19
C ILE A 86 64.20 -14.17 15.20
N SER A 87 64.73 -15.37 14.94
CA SER A 87 66.18 -15.58 14.86
C SER A 87 66.80 -14.89 13.63
N ARG A 88 66.12 -14.90 12.47
CA ARG A 88 66.57 -14.18 11.26
C ARG A 88 66.46 -12.67 11.41
N LEU A 89 65.44 -12.17 12.11
CA LEU A 89 65.32 -10.74 12.45
C LEU A 89 66.44 -10.28 13.38
N ARG A 90 66.89 -11.14 14.32
CA ARG A 90 68.00 -10.82 15.22
C ARG A 90 69.36 -10.80 14.50
N GLU A 91 69.59 -11.67 13.52
CA GLU A 91 70.77 -11.60 12.63
C GLU A 91 70.72 -10.36 11.70
N PHE A 92 69.55 -10.00 11.19
CA PHE A 92 69.38 -8.80 10.34
C PHE A 92 69.57 -7.50 11.12
N MET A 93 69.11 -7.43 12.38
CA MET A 93 69.32 -6.26 13.24
C MET A 93 70.77 -6.12 13.70
N ASN A 94 71.48 -7.22 13.98
CA ASN A 94 72.92 -7.18 14.30
C ASN A 94 73.81 -6.86 13.08
N SER A 95 73.32 -7.05 11.85
CA SER A 95 73.99 -6.58 10.63
C SER A 95 73.77 -5.08 10.36
N SER A 96 72.80 -4.44 11.03
CA SER A 96 72.46 -3.02 10.83
C SER A 96 73.34 -2.06 11.64
N GLU A 97 74.00 -2.52 12.71
CA GLU A 97 74.92 -1.69 13.49
C GLU A 97 76.27 -1.45 12.79
N LYS A 98 76.72 -2.37 11.92
CA LYS A 98 77.94 -2.18 11.10
C LYS A 98 77.74 -1.29 9.88
N MET A 99 76.50 -1.12 9.41
CA MET A 99 76.13 -0.25 8.28
C MET A 99 75.87 1.21 8.69
N ARG A 100 75.97 1.53 9.99
CA ARG A 100 75.67 2.87 10.53
C ARG A 100 76.84 3.86 10.44
N LYS A 101 77.98 3.47 9.86
CA LYS A 101 79.15 4.37 9.75
C LYS A 101 79.36 5.02 8.38
N HIS A 102 78.63 4.68 7.32
CA HIS A 102 78.87 5.22 5.97
C HIS A 102 77.62 5.54 5.14
N VAL A 103 76.52 5.97 5.78
CA VAL A 103 75.39 6.57 5.04
C VAL A 103 75.18 7.98 5.57
N SER A 104 75.58 8.96 4.78
CA SER A 104 75.36 10.38 5.03
C SER A 104 73.92 10.64 5.45
N SER A 105 73.74 11.27 6.61
CA SER A 105 72.46 11.71 7.20
C SER A 105 71.52 12.38 6.19
N THR A 106 72.07 13.00 5.15
CA THR A 106 71.34 13.69 4.07
C THR A 106 70.61 12.77 3.10
N LEU A 107 71.08 11.53 2.88
CA LEU A 107 70.43 10.58 1.96
C LEU A 107 69.21 9.92 2.59
N PHE A 108 69.29 9.59 3.88
CA PHE A 108 68.17 8.98 4.61
C PHE A 108 67.03 9.99 4.85
N THR A 109 67.37 11.25 5.19
CA THR A 109 66.35 12.33 5.29
C THR A 109 65.68 12.61 3.95
N ARG A 110 66.43 12.63 2.84
CA ARG A 110 65.84 12.80 1.50
C ARG A 110 64.94 11.63 1.09
N LEU A 111 65.28 10.40 1.48
CA LEU A 111 64.46 9.22 1.20
C LEU A 111 63.17 9.21 2.03
N VAL A 112 63.25 9.58 3.31
CA VAL A 112 62.06 9.68 4.18
C VAL A 112 61.15 10.83 3.76
N VAL A 113 61.70 11.99 3.38
CA VAL A 113 60.92 13.11 2.85
C VAL A 113 60.30 12.78 1.50
N SER A 114 61.00 12.07 0.62
CA SER A 114 60.43 11.65 -0.67
C SER A 114 59.36 10.57 -0.50
N VAL A 115 59.52 9.61 0.40
CA VAL A 115 58.48 8.63 0.74
C VAL A 115 57.27 9.30 1.40
N LEU A 116 57.46 10.30 2.27
CA LEU A 116 56.38 11.09 2.85
C LEU A 116 55.66 11.95 1.80
N MET A 117 56.39 12.57 0.87
CA MET A 117 55.82 13.37 -0.23
C MET A 117 55.10 12.50 -1.26
N VAL A 118 55.60 11.30 -1.56
CA VAL A 118 54.91 10.32 -2.40
C VAL A 118 53.66 9.78 -1.69
N SER A 119 53.72 9.59 -0.36
CA SER A 119 52.54 9.20 0.44
C SER A 119 51.49 10.31 0.50
N PHE A 120 51.90 11.58 0.50
CA PHE A 120 51.01 12.75 0.42
C PHE A 120 50.44 12.97 -1.00
N ALA A 121 51.17 12.56 -2.04
CA ALA A 121 50.71 12.61 -3.43
C ALA A 121 49.71 11.49 -3.76
N VAL A 122 49.74 10.36 -3.03
CA VAL A 122 48.82 9.22 -3.24
C VAL A 122 47.58 9.30 -2.34
N SER A 123 47.52 10.20 -1.36
CA SER A 123 46.35 10.36 -0.47
C SER A 123 45.22 11.26 -1.01
N ASN A 124 45.35 11.84 -2.20
CA ASN A 124 44.28 12.61 -2.86
C ASN A 124 43.49 11.74 -3.83
N SER A 125 42.98 10.59 -3.39
CA SER A 125 41.72 10.13 -3.97
C SER A 125 40.66 11.07 -3.42
N PRO A 126 39.94 11.86 -4.24
CA PRO A 126 38.79 12.57 -3.70
C PRO A 126 37.89 11.51 -3.08
N SER A 127 37.63 11.63 -1.78
CA SER A 127 36.39 11.10 -1.23
C SER A 127 35.32 11.69 -2.12
N TRP A 128 34.76 10.91 -3.04
CA TRP A 128 33.70 11.36 -3.93
C TRP A 128 32.57 11.85 -3.04
N ALA A 129 32.52 13.17 -2.82
CA ALA A 129 31.39 13.77 -2.14
C ALA A 129 30.18 13.43 -3.01
N LEU A 130 29.17 12.80 -2.41
CA LEU A 130 27.95 12.49 -3.14
C LEU A 130 27.41 13.80 -3.72
N SER A 131 27.16 13.82 -5.03
CA SER A 131 26.48 14.94 -5.68
C SER A 131 25.05 15.07 -5.15
N GLU A 132 24.41 16.22 -5.35
CA GLU A 132 22.99 16.40 -5.06
C GLU A 132 22.12 15.36 -5.78
N GLU A 133 22.50 15.01 -7.01
CA GLU A 133 21.87 13.97 -7.82
C GLU A 133 21.99 12.57 -7.18
N ASN A 134 23.18 12.21 -6.68
CA ASN A 134 23.37 10.97 -5.94
C ASN A 134 22.56 10.95 -4.64
N LEU A 135 22.45 12.08 -3.95
CA LEU A 135 21.66 12.21 -2.72
C LEU A 135 20.16 12.02 -2.98
N LEU A 136 19.63 12.57 -4.07
CA LEU A 136 18.23 12.39 -4.48
C LEU A 136 17.93 10.93 -4.83
N PHE A 137 18.80 10.29 -5.61
CA PHE A 137 18.69 8.85 -5.88
C PHE A 137 18.70 8.03 -4.58
N LEU A 138 19.60 8.36 -3.64
CA LEU A 138 19.69 7.69 -2.34
C LEU A 138 18.45 7.91 -1.47
N GLU A 139 17.84 9.08 -1.53
CA GLU A 139 16.57 9.36 -0.84
C GLU A 139 15.45 8.47 -1.40
N ALA A 140 15.35 8.36 -2.72
CA ALA A 140 14.39 7.50 -3.38
C ALA A 140 14.62 6.02 -3.02
N TRP A 141 15.85 5.55 -3.15
CA TRP A 141 16.26 4.19 -2.79
C TRP A 141 15.92 3.87 -1.33
N ARG A 142 16.22 4.80 -0.40
CA ARG A 142 15.97 4.62 1.04
C ARG A 142 14.48 4.58 1.36
N THR A 143 13.69 5.34 0.62
CA THR A 143 12.23 5.32 0.75
C THR A 143 11.68 3.94 0.41
N ILE A 144 12.11 3.35 -0.70
CA ILE A 144 11.74 1.97 -1.08
C ILE A 144 12.26 0.96 -0.05
N ASP A 145 13.54 1.04 0.32
CA ASP A 145 14.17 0.14 1.31
C ASP A 145 13.32 0.02 2.59
N ARG A 146 12.88 1.18 3.10
CA ARG A 146 12.11 1.27 4.34
C ARG A 146 10.64 0.91 4.17
N ALA A 147 9.99 1.44 3.14
CA ALA A 147 8.54 1.44 3.05
C ALA A 147 7.96 0.31 2.20
N TYR A 148 8.71 -0.23 1.23
CA TYR A 148 8.17 -1.18 0.26
C TYR A 148 7.68 -2.47 0.93
N VAL A 149 6.53 -2.96 0.47
CA VAL A 149 5.78 -4.07 1.07
C VAL A 149 6.58 -5.39 1.09
N ASP A 150 7.32 -5.68 0.03
CA ASP A 150 8.13 -6.90 -0.14
C ASP A 150 9.61 -6.62 0.14
N LYS A 151 10.12 -7.10 1.28
CA LYS A 151 11.53 -6.94 1.67
C LYS A 151 12.50 -7.86 0.91
N THR A 152 12.02 -8.72 0.03
CA THR A 152 12.87 -9.44 -0.93
C THR A 152 13.14 -8.62 -2.19
N PHE A 153 12.41 -7.53 -2.40
CA PHE A 153 12.55 -6.61 -3.53
C PHE A 153 12.53 -7.32 -4.88
N ASN A 154 11.56 -8.22 -5.07
CA ASN A 154 11.48 -9.08 -6.26
C ASN A 154 12.76 -9.92 -6.46
N GLY A 155 13.27 -10.51 -5.38
CA GLY A 155 14.48 -11.34 -5.37
C GLY A 155 15.80 -10.57 -5.50
N GLN A 156 15.78 -9.24 -5.45
CA GLN A 156 16.99 -8.43 -5.60
C GLN A 156 17.67 -8.10 -4.29
N SER A 157 19.01 -8.06 -4.33
CA SER A 157 19.78 -7.46 -3.25
C SER A 157 19.74 -5.94 -3.36
N TRP A 158 18.77 -5.33 -2.66
CA TRP A 158 18.52 -3.88 -2.73
C TRP A 158 19.74 -3.03 -2.39
N PHE A 159 20.54 -3.48 -1.40
CA PHE A 159 21.79 -2.82 -1.04
C PHE A 159 22.84 -2.90 -2.15
N ARG A 160 23.01 -4.06 -2.80
CA ARG A 160 23.95 -4.20 -3.92
C ARG A 160 23.50 -3.42 -5.15
N TYR A 161 22.19 -3.34 -5.40
CA TYR A 161 21.64 -2.49 -6.45
C TYR A 161 22.08 -1.04 -6.26
N ARG A 162 21.98 -0.51 -5.03
CA ARG A 162 22.43 0.84 -4.67
C ARG A 162 23.90 1.08 -5.02
N GLU A 163 24.79 0.18 -4.60
CA GLU A 163 26.23 0.32 -4.82
C GLU A 163 26.58 0.26 -6.31
N ASN A 164 25.91 -0.60 -7.06
CA ASN A 164 26.08 -0.73 -8.50
C ASN A 164 25.59 0.54 -9.23
N ALA A 165 24.38 1.01 -8.90
CA ALA A 165 23.80 2.19 -9.52
C ALA A 165 24.65 3.45 -9.28
N LEU A 166 25.13 3.67 -8.06
CA LEU A 166 26.01 4.81 -7.74
C LEU A 166 27.36 4.78 -8.47
N ARG A 167 27.79 3.62 -8.97
CA ARG A 167 29.05 3.48 -9.72
C ARG A 167 28.85 3.58 -11.23
N ASN A 168 27.73 3.06 -11.72
CA ASN A 168 27.58 2.73 -13.14
C ASN A 168 26.40 3.43 -13.84
N GLU A 169 25.39 3.91 -13.10
CA GLU A 169 24.31 4.68 -13.71
C GLU A 169 24.72 6.17 -13.81
N PRO A 170 24.51 6.81 -14.97
CA PRO A 170 24.74 8.24 -15.09
C PRO A 170 23.74 9.00 -14.19
N MET A 171 24.27 9.91 -13.38
CA MET A 171 23.51 10.80 -12.48
C MET A 171 24.19 12.18 -12.42
N ASN A 172 24.54 12.73 -13.59
CA ASN A 172 25.18 14.04 -13.71
C ASN A 172 24.15 15.17 -13.84
N THR A 173 22.92 14.84 -14.25
CA THR A 173 21.82 15.78 -14.42
C THR A 173 20.55 15.24 -13.76
N ARG A 174 19.58 16.12 -13.52
CA ARG A 174 18.30 15.73 -12.93
C ARG A 174 17.55 14.68 -13.73
N GLU A 175 17.56 14.80 -15.05
CA GLU A 175 16.88 13.85 -15.95
C GLU A 175 17.55 12.48 -15.95
N GLU A 176 18.88 12.44 -15.85
CA GLU A 176 19.64 11.20 -15.67
C GLU A 176 19.27 10.53 -14.33
N THR A 177 19.21 11.30 -13.24
CA THR A 177 18.80 10.81 -11.91
C THR A 177 17.37 10.27 -11.91
N TYR A 178 16.42 11.00 -12.49
CA TYR A 178 15.04 10.53 -12.63
C TYR A 178 14.95 9.23 -13.43
N THR A 179 15.75 9.12 -14.48
CA THR A 179 15.83 7.90 -15.28
C THR A 179 16.42 6.75 -14.47
N ALA A 180 17.47 6.98 -13.68
CA ALA A 180 18.03 5.97 -12.78
C ALA A 180 17.03 5.52 -11.70
N ILE A 181 16.26 6.46 -11.12
CA ILE A 181 15.17 6.14 -10.19
C ILE A 181 14.11 5.28 -10.88
N ARG A 182 13.63 5.67 -12.08
CA ARG A 182 12.64 4.88 -12.82
C ARG A 182 13.14 3.47 -13.13
N LYS A 183 14.39 3.32 -13.58
CA LYS A 183 15.01 2.01 -13.80
C LYS A 183 15.04 1.18 -12.52
N MET A 184 15.44 1.78 -11.40
CA MET A 184 15.45 1.13 -10.09
C MET A 184 14.07 0.61 -9.70
N LEU A 185 13.03 1.43 -9.84
CA LEU A 185 11.66 1.02 -9.49
C LEU A 185 11.11 -0.05 -10.42
N ALA A 186 11.44 0.00 -11.72
CA ALA A 186 10.99 -1.00 -12.70
C ALA A 186 11.45 -2.42 -12.35
N THR A 187 12.59 -2.57 -11.66
CA THR A 187 13.09 -3.87 -11.23
C THR A 187 12.19 -4.56 -10.19
N LEU A 188 11.34 -3.82 -9.48
CA LEU A 188 10.43 -4.35 -8.46
C LEU A 188 9.23 -5.10 -9.07
N ASP A 189 8.99 -4.95 -10.38
CA ASP A 189 7.84 -5.51 -11.10
C ASP A 189 6.49 -5.23 -10.41
N ASP A 190 6.40 -4.06 -9.76
CA ASP A 190 5.18 -3.57 -9.14
C ASP A 190 4.75 -2.31 -9.87
N PRO A 191 3.73 -2.38 -10.76
CA PRO A 191 3.34 -1.22 -11.53
C PRO A 191 2.96 -0.08 -10.59
N PHE A 192 2.36 -0.35 -9.43
CA PHE A 192 1.92 0.65 -8.46
C PHE A 192 3.04 1.46 -7.80
N THR A 193 4.28 0.96 -7.80
CA THR A 193 5.43 1.67 -7.23
C THR A 193 6.15 2.47 -8.31
N ARG A 194 6.11 3.80 -8.22
CA ARG A 194 6.53 4.68 -9.31
C ARG A 194 6.96 6.07 -8.86
N PHE A 195 7.80 6.64 -9.70
CA PHE A 195 8.31 7.99 -9.57
C PHE A 195 7.37 9.01 -10.22
N LEU A 196 7.14 10.11 -9.52
CA LEU A 196 6.34 11.25 -9.95
C LEU A 196 7.23 12.47 -9.96
N GLU A 197 7.49 13.01 -11.14
CA GLU A 197 8.20 14.29 -11.28
C GLU A 197 7.46 15.42 -10.57
N PRO A 198 8.14 16.53 -10.22
CA PRO A 198 7.57 17.58 -9.36
C PRO A 198 6.20 18.11 -9.81
N GLU A 199 6.04 18.38 -11.11
CA GLU A 199 4.77 18.89 -11.64
C GLU A 199 3.64 17.84 -11.59
N LYS A 200 3.95 16.57 -11.86
CA LYS A 200 2.98 15.46 -11.74
C LYS A 200 2.60 15.23 -10.27
N PHE A 201 3.57 15.26 -9.37
CA PHE A 201 3.31 15.12 -7.93
C PHE A 201 2.49 16.29 -7.37
N LYS A 202 2.77 17.52 -7.80
CA LYS A 202 2.01 18.72 -7.45
C LYS A 202 0.58 18.64 -7.97
N SER A 203 0.39 18.23 -9.22
CA SER A 203 -0.92 18.00 -9.83
C SER A 203 -1.70 16.90 -9.11
N LEU A 204 -1.05 15.81 -8.70
CA LEU A 204 -1.68 14.76 -7.90
C LEU A 204 -2.20 15.30 -6.56
N ARG A 205 -1.39 16.10 -5.85
CA ARG A 205 -1.78 16.70 -4.57
C ARG A 205 -2.88 17.76 -4.69
N SER A 206 -2.91 18.52 -5.79
CA SER A 206 -3.92 19.54 -6.03
C SER A 206 -5.24 18.94 -6.56
N GLY A 207 -5.18 17.90 -7.39
CA GLY A 207 -6.33 17.20 -7.95
C GLY A 207 -7.24 16.57 -6.90
N THR A 208 -6.70 16.17 -5.75
CA THR A 208 -7.49 15.73 -4.59
C THR A 208 -8.33 16.83 -3.92
N LYS A 209 -8.13 18.11 -4.24
CA LYS A 209 -8.80 19.25 -3.59
C LYS A 209 -9.90 19.92 -4.42
N SER A 210 -10.01 19.63 -5.72
CA SER A 210 -10.97 20.29 -6.61
C SER A 210 -11.89 19.25 -7.27
N ALA A 211 -13.11 19.65 -7.61
CA ALA A 211 -14.04 18.77 -8.34
C ALA A 211 -13.39 18.31 -9.64
N VAL A 212 -13.14 17.01 -9.76
CA VAL A 212 -12.43 16.44 -10.91
C VAL A 212 -13.38 16.36 -12.10
N THR A 213 -13.14 17.18 -13.11
CA THR A 213 -13.78 17.06 -14.42
C THR A 213 -13.10 15.95 -15.21
N GLY A 214 -13.89 15.04 -15.80
CA GLY A 214 -13.39 13.96 -16.63
C GLY A 214 -14.53 13.15 -17.21
N VAL A 215 -14.26 11.88 -17.56
CA VAL A 215 -15.27 11.00 -18.16
C VAL A 215 -15.95 10.04 -17.18
N GLY A 216 -15.63 10.13 -15.89
CA GLY A 216 -16.23 9.29 -14.86
C GLY A 216 -15.73 7.85 -14.84
N LEU A 217 -14.48 7.59 -15.21
CA LEU A 217 -13.87 6.26 -15.15
C LEU A 217 -13.01 6.07 -13.90
N SER A 218 -13.06 4.86 -13.36
CA SER A 218 -12.07 4.31 -12.43
C SER A 218 -11.30 3.23 -13.17
N ILE A 219 -9.97 3.32 -13.15
CA ILE A 219 -9.07 2.48 -13.96
C ILE A 219 -8.06 1.74 -13.08
N GLY A 220 -7.58 0.60 -13.57
CA GLY A 220 -6.62 -0.26 -12.88
C GLY A 220 -5.68 -0.98 -13.86
N TYR A 221 -4.83 -1.83 -13.29
CA TYR A 221 -4.03 -2.78 -14.06
C TYR A 221 -4.79 -4.10 -14.20
N PRO A 222 -4.64 -4.81 -15.32
CA PRO A 222 -5.17 -6.16 -15.45
C PRO A 222 -4.65 -7.06 -14.32
N THR A 223 -5.53 -7.86 -13.72
CA THR A 223 -5.21 -8.77 -12.60
C THR A 223 -5.02 -10.23 -13.02
N GLY A 224 -5.27 -10.56 -14.31
CA GLY A 224 -5.14 -11.92 -14.88
C GLY A 224 -3.73 -12.30 -15.35
N SER A 225 -3.39 -13.59 -15.23
CA SER A 225 -2.11 -14.21 -15.64
C SER A 225 -2.13 -14.80 -17.06
N ASP A 226 -3.29 -14.70 -17.70
CA ASP A 226 -3.72 -15.44 -18.88
C ASP A 226 -3.36 -14.71 -20.19
N GLY A 227 -2.29 -13.92 -20.15
CA GLY A 227 -1.70 -13.30 -21.35
C GLY A 227 -2.61 -12.31 -22.08
N SER A 228 -3.68 -11.84 -21.45
CA SER A 228 -4.64 -10.89 -22.03
C SER A 228 -4.66 -9.60 -21.19
N PRO A 229 -4.72 -8.40 -21.77
CA PRO A 229 -4.10 -7.90 -23.00
C PRO A 229 -3.35 -6.56 -22.76
N ALA A 230 -2.62 -6.11 -23.77
CA ALA A 230 -2.14 -4.74 -23.97
C ALA A 230 -3.17 -3.65 -23.52
N GLY A 231 -2.98 -3.00 -22.37
CA GLY A 231 -3.75 -1.82 -21.95
C GLY A 231 -4.17 -1.73 -20.48
N LEU A 232 -4.96 -0.69 -20.16
CA LEU A 232 -5.52 -0.44 -18.82
C LEU A 232 -6.95 -0.96 -18.70
N VAL A 233 -7.34 -1.47 -17.53
CA VAL A 233 -8.69 -2.02 -17.31
C VAL A 233 -9.61 -0.98 -16.65
N VAL A 234 -10.88 -0.95 -17.06
CA VAL A 234 -11.93 -0.21 -16.38
C VAL A 234 -12.37 -0.99 -15.14
N ILE A 235 -12.15 -0.44 -13.95
CA ILE A 235 -12.67 -1.00 -12.71
C ILE A 235 -14.16 -0.69 -12.63
N SER A 236 -14.54 0.57 -12.82
CA SER A 236 -15.95 0.96 -12.84
C SER A 236 -16.16 2.27 -13.60
N ALA A 237 -17.39 2.47 -14.07
CA ALA A 237 -17.87 3.73 -14.62
C ALA A 237 -18.86 4.36 -13.62
N ALA A 238 -18.66 5.64 -13.32
CA ALA A 238 -19.51 6.38 -12.41
C ALA A 238 -20.96 6.42 -12.91
N PRO A 239 -21.96 6.04 -12.09
CA PRO A 239 -23.37 6.05 -12.50
C PRO A 239 -23.81 7.42 -13.02
N GLY A 240 -24.39 7.47 -14.21
CA GLY A 240 -24.84 8.70 -14.86
C GLY A 240 -23.71 9.59 -15.44
N GLY A 241 -22.44 9.19 -15.30
CA GLY A 241 -21.31 9.88 -15.90
C GLY A 241 -21.15 9.62 -17.42
N PRO A 242 -20.29 10.36 -18.12
CA PRO A 242 -20.09 10.23 -19.58
C PRO A 242 -19.78 8.80 -20.04
N ALA A 243 -18.83 8.13 -19.40
CA ALA A 243 -18.47 6.76 -19.73
C ALA A 243 -19.60 5.75 -19.48
N ASN A 244 -20.35 5.92 -18.39
CA ASN A 244 -21.49 5.05 -18.08
C ASN A 244 -22.63 5.22 -19.10
N LYS A 245 -22.94 6.47 -19.48
CA LYS A 245 -23.92 6.78 -20.54
C LYS A 245 -23.50 6.21 -21.91
N ALA A 246 -22.19 6.16 -22.18
CA ALA A 246 -21.64 5.55 -23.39
C ALA A 246 -21.60 4.01 -23.36
N GLY A 247 -22.08 3.38 -22.28
CA GLY A 247 -22.15 1.92 -22.17
C GLY A 247 -20.83 1.25 -21.83
N ILE A 248 -19.83 1.98 -21.32
CA ILE A 248 -18.59 1.40 -20.80
C ILE A 248 -18.90 0.68 -19.49
N VAL A 249 -18.42 -0.56 -19.36
CA VAL A 249 -18.67 -1.42 -18.20
C VAL A 249 -17.38 -1.90 -17.56
N SER A 250 -17.49 -2.32 -16.29
CA SER A 250 -16.39 -2.92 -15.53
C SER A 250 -15.78 -4.10 -16.30
N GLY A 251 -14.45 -4.18 -16.34
CA GLY A 251 -13.68 -5.18 -17.09
C GLY A 251 -13.42 -4.85 -18.55
N ASP A 252 -13.97 -3.76 -19.10
CA ASP A 252 -13.56 -3.25 -20.41
C ASP A 252 -12.07 -2.86 -20.39
N ILE A 253 -11.37 -3.05 -21.51
CA ILE A 253 -9.97 -2.66 -21.66
C ILE A 253 -9.87 -1.38 -22.47
N ILE A 254 -9.25 -0.35 -21.90
CA ILE A 254 -8.84 0.84 -22.61
C ILE A 254 -7.60 0.46 -23.43
N LEU A 255 -7.70 0.58 -24.75
CA LEU A 255 -6.60 0.32 -25.69
C LEU A 255 -5.84 1.61 -25.99
N ALA A 256 -6.57 2.71 -26.24
CA ALA A 256 -5.99 4.02 -26.55
C ALA A 256 -6.80 5.18 -25.98
N ILE A 257 -6.12 6.30 -25.69
CA ILE A 257 -6.69 7.59 -25.29
C ILE A 257 -6.13 8.67 -26.22
N ASN A 258 -6.98 9.31 -27.03
CA ASN A 258 -6.57 10.26 -28.08
C ASN A 258 -5.41 9.71 -28.93
N ASP A 259 -5.63 8.56 -29.58
CA ASP A 259 -4.68 7.83 -30.42
C ASP A 259 -3.40 7.32 -29.73
N THR A 260 -3.21 7.60 -28.43
CA THR A 260 -2.07 7.10 -27.67
C THR A 260 -2.39 5.74 -27.05
N GLY A 261 -1.68 4.69 -27.47
CA GLY A 261 -1.78 3.35 -26.91
C GLY A 261 -1.49 3.31 -25.40
N THR A 262 -2.17 2.42 -24.69
CA THR A 262 -2.11 2.33 -23.22
C THR A 262 -1.28 1.16 -22.70
N GLU A 263 -0.62 0.38 -23.56
CA GLU A 263 0.14 -0.81 -23.14
C GLU A 263 1.22 -0.50 -22.11
N SER A 264 1.98 0.56 -22.33
CA SER A 264 3.04 1.03 -21.45
C SER A 264 2.61 2.22 -20.59
N MET A 265 1.34 2.64 -20.67
CA MET A 265 0.86 3.85 -20.01
C MET A 265 0.61 3.61 -18.51
N GLY A 266 1.15 4.50 -17.68
CA GLY A 266 0.86 4.51 -16.25
C GLY A 266 -0.56 5.03 -15.95
N ILE A 267 -1.21 4.56 -14.88
CA ILE A 267 -2.54 5.03 -14.47
C ILE A 267 -2.59 6.54 -14.20
N TYR A 268 -1.50 7.15 -13.76
CA TYR A 268 -1.43 8.60 -13.55
C TYR A 268 -1.45 9.35 -14.89
N GLU A 269 -0.68 8.89 -15.87
CA GLU A 269 -0.70 9.47 -17.20
C GLU A 269 -2.06 9.29 -17.88
N ALA A 270 -2.65 8.10 -17.75
CA ALA A 270 -4.00 7.85 -18.25
C ALA A 270 -5.03 8.77 -17.58
N ALA A 271 -4.95 8.93 -16.25
CA ALA A 271 -5.83 9.85 -15.51
C ALA A 271 -5.69 11.30 -16.00
N ASP A 272 -4.46 11.78 -16.22
CA ASP A 272 -4.19 13.13 -16.73
C ASP A 272 -4.79 13.31 -18.13
N ARG A 273 -4.73 12.29 -19.00
CA ARG A 273 -5.31 12.32 -20.35
C ARG A 273 -6.84 12.22 -20.35
N LEU A 274 -7.42 11.45 -19.44
CA LEU A 274 -8.88 11.32 -19.28
C LEU A 274 -9.51 12.56 -18.67
N GLN A 275 -8.75 13.30 -17.87
CA GLN A 275 -9.14 14.58 -17.29
C GLN A 275 -8.86 15.73 -18.27
N GLY A 276 -9.49 16.87 -18.00
CA GLY A 276 -9.39 18.05 -18.85
C GLY A 276 -10.53 19.04 -18.61
N PRO A 277 -10.57 20.15 -19.35
CA PRO A 277 -11.59 21.17 -19.20
C PRO A 277 -13.01 20.62 -19.39
N GLU A 278 -13.97 21.15 -18.64
CA GLU A 278 -15.39 20.80 -18.78
C GLU A 278 -15.88 21.14 -20.20
N GLY A 279 -16.63 20.23 -20.82
CA GLY A 279 -17.11 20.35 -22.20
C GLY A 279 -16.09 19.93 -23.28
N SER A 280 -14.82 19.72 -22.94
CA SER A 280 -13.84 19.20 -23.90
C SER A 280 -14.07 17.71 -24.21
N SER A 281 -13.65 17.26 -25.39
CA SER A 281 -13.78 15.85 -25.81
C SER A 281 -12.51 15.03 -25.52
N VAL A 282 -12.68 13.73 -25.33
CA VAL A 282 -11.62 12.71 -25.34
C VAL A 282 -12.10 11.49 -26.10
N GLU A 283 -11.23 10.94 -26.94
CA GLU A 283 -11.52 9.73 -27.70
C GLU A 283 -10.91 8.52 -27.02
N LEU A 284 -11.74 7.50 -26.80
CA LEU A 284 -11.33 6.23 -26.22
C LEU A 284 -11.53 5.12 -27.23
N THR A 285 -10.50 4.30 -27.39
CA THR A 285 -10.63 2.99 -28.02
C THR A 285 -10.75 1.95 -26.92
N ILE A 286 -11.90 1.30 -26.82
CA ILE A 286 -12.25 0.35 -25.76
C ILE A 286 -12.47 -1.03 -26.36
N ARG A 287 -11.90 -2.08 -25.77
CA ARG A 287 -12.32 -3.46 -26.04
C ARG A 287 -13.29 -3.93 -24.95
N SER A 288 -14.48 -4.32 -25.37
CA SER A 288 -15.52 -4.90 -24.53
C SER A 288 -15.79 -6.34 -24.98
N GLY A 289 -15.23 -7.31 -24.26
CA GLY A 289 -15.20 -8.70 -24.74
C GLY A 289 -14.42 -8.83 -26.04
N GLN A 290 -15.09 -9.25 -27.12
CA GLN A 290 -14.51 -9.37 -28.47
C GLN A 290 -14.70 -8.13 -29.34
N GLU A 291 -15.52 -7.17 -28.89
CA GLU A 291 -15.85 -5.97 -29.65
C GLU A 291 -14.85 -4.84 -29.34
N ILE A 292 -14.45 -4.09 -30.37
CA ILE A 292 -13.69 -2.85 -30.22
C ILE A 292 -14.62 -1.67 -30.55
N LYS A 293 -14.70 -0.72 -29.63
CA LYS A 293 -15.53 0.49 -29.72
C LYS A 293 -14.65 1.72 -29.73
N HIS A 294 -14.97 2.66 -30.61
CA HIS A 294 -14.39 4.01 -30.62
C HIS A 294 -15.44 4.98 -30.07
N LEU A 295 -15.14 5.60 -28.93
CA LEU A 295 -16.08 6.42 -28.18
C LEU A 295 -15.50 7.82 -28.00
N ALA A 296 -16.18 8.84 -28.53
CA ALA A 296 -15.92 10.23 -28.19
C ALA A 296 -16.75 10.60 -26.95
N LEU A 297 -16.08 10.95 -25.85
CA LEU A 297 -16.70 11.29 -24.59
C LEU A 297 -16.48 12.76 -24.27
N THR A 298 -17.54 13.44 -23.84
CA THR A 298 -17.45 14.81 -23.32
C THR A 298 -17.09 14.78 -21.84
N ARG A 299 -16.09 15.57 -21.45
CA ARG A 299 -15.67 15.71 -20.05
C ARG A 299 -16.69 16.53 -19.27
N GLU A 300 -17.16 16.00 -18.16
CA GLU A 300 -18.16 16.62 -17.30
C GLU A 300 -17.72 16.53 -15.83
N LYS A 301 -18.29 17.38 -14.98
CA LYS A 301 -18.20 17.18 -13.53
C LYS A 301 -19.10 16.02 -13.13
N VAL A 302 -18.49 14.98 -12.60
CA VAL A 302 -19.23 13.80 -12.14
C VAL A 302 -19.49 13.93 -10.64
N SER A 303 -20.75 14.21 -10.28
CA SER A 303 -21.18 14.17 -8.88
C SER A 303 -21.48 12.73 -8.47
N LEU A 304 -20.81 12.25 -7.42
CA LEU A 304 -21.01 10.91 -6.88
C LEU A 304 -21.87 11.00 -5.62
N ASN A 305 -23.19 10.85 -5.76
CA ASN A 305 -24.03 10.55 -4.61
C ASN A 305 -23.66 9.15 -4.08
N PRO A 306 -23.15 9.02 -2.83
CA PRO A 306 -22.60 7.76 -2.36
C PRO A 306 -23.65 6.66 -2.21
N VAL A 307 -24.92 7.01 -1.96
CA VAL A 307 -25.95 6.01 -1.66
C VAL A 307 -27.22 6.27 -2.47
N LYS A 308 -27.76 5.18 -3.03
CA LYS A 308 -29.15 5.11 -3.48
C LYS A 308 -29.87 4.04 -2.67
N SER A 309 -31.12 4.27 -2.29
CA SER A 309 -31.90 3.29 -1.54
C SER A 309 -33.33 3.20 -2.03
N ARG A 310 -33.92 2.00 -1.96
CA ARG A 310 -35.31 1.75 -2.35
C ARG A 310 -35.94 0.67 -1.49
N LEU A 311 -37.20 0.84 -1.16
CA LEU A 311 -38.03 -0.20 -0.56
C LEU A 311 -38.58 -1.10 -1.69
N CYS A 312 -38.22 -2.38 -1.66
CA CYS A 312 -38.81 -3.37 -2.54
C CYS A 312 -39.83 -4.22 -1.77
N VAL A 313 -41.05 -4.32 -2.30
CA VAL A 313 -42.11 -5.16 -1.73
C VAL A 313 -42.24 -6.40 -2.60
N ILE A 314 -42.08 -7.58 -2.00
CA ILE A 314 -42.35 -8.85 -2.67
C ILE A 314 -43.85 -9.10 -2.62
N PRO A 315 -44.51 -9.39 -3.75
CA PRO A 315 -45.93 -9.73 -3.78
C PRO A 315 -46.22 -10.95 -2.91
N GLY A 316 -47.20 -10.81 -2.01
CA GLY A 316 -47.69 -11.89 -1.15
C GLY A 316 -49.16 -11.68 -0.79
N SER A 317 -49.76 -12.66 -0.13
CA SER A 317 -51.17 -12.67 0.23
C SER A 317 -51.46 -11.77 1.46
N GLY A 318 -51.30 -10.46 1.34
CA GLY A 318 -51.80 -9.48 2.33
C GLY A 318 -50.74 -8.60 3.02
N LYS A 319 -51.08 -8.10 4.22
CA LYS A 319 -50.30 -7.11 5.00
C LYS A 319 -48.90 -7.59 5.41
N ASP A 320 -48.64 -8.89 5.36
CA ASP A 320 -47.36 -9.53 5.73
C ASP A 320 -46.40 -9.72 4.54
N SER A 321 -46.64 -8.99 3.44
CA SER A 321 -45.77 -9.01 2.26
C SER A 321 -44.33 -8.62 2.65
N PRO A 322 -43.32 -9.46 2.34
CA PRO A 322 -41.94 -9.19 2.72
C PRO A 322 -41.41 -7.90 2.09
N ARG A 323 -40.70 -7.12 2.89
CA ARG A 323 -40.13 -5.83 2.51
C ARG A 323 -38.61 -5.92 2.57
N ILE A 324 -37.96 -5.62 1.46
CA ILE A 324 -36.51 -5.60 1.34
C ILE A 324 -36.04 -4.15 1.22
N GLY A 325 -35.08 -3.78 2.06
CA GLY A 325 -34.35 -2.53 1.93
C GLY A 325 -33.19 -2.71 0.97
N TYR A 326 -33.33 -2.22 -0.26
CA TYR A 326 -32.22 -2.19 -1.21
C TYR A 326 -31.38 -0.94 -0.99
N ILE A 327 -30.07 -1.10 -0.84
CA ILE A 327 -29.09 -0.02 -0.64
C ILE A 327 -27.95 -0.24 -1.61
N LYS A 328 -27.77 0.67 -2.57
CA LYS A 328 -26.62 0.68 -3.48
C LYS A 328 -25.60 1.71 -3.00
N LEU A 329 -24.41 1.23 -2.62
CA LEU A 329 -23.28 2.07 -2.25
C LEU A 329 -22.39 2.24 -3.48
N THR A 330 -22.35 3.44 -4.04
CA THR A 330 -21.67 3.73 -5.31
C THR A 330 -20.22 4.17 -5.13
N THR A 331 -19.87 4.74 -3.98
CA THR A 331 -18.51 5.19 -3.65
C THR A 331 -18.33 5.37 -2.14
N PHE A 332 -17.09 5.28 -1.66
CA PHE A 332 -16.72 5.61 -0.29
C PHE A 332 -16.16 7.04 -0.24
N ASN A 333 -17.01 8.03 -0.01
CA ASN A 333 -16.61 9.42 0.23
C ASN A 333 -16.94 9.82 1.67
N GLN A 334 -16.57 11.03 2.10
CA GLN A 334 -16.73 11.51 3.48
C GLN A 334 -18.19 11.49 4.01
N ASN A 335 -19.18 11.35 3.12
CA ASN A 335 -20.59 11.33 3.49
C ASN A 335 -21.19 9.91 3.43
N ALA A 336 -20.42 8.90 3.00
CA ALA A 336 -20.94 7.57 2.69
C ALA A 336 -21.49 6.85 3.92
N SER A 337 -20.73 6.79 5.02
CA SER A 337 -21.19 6.17 6.26
C SER A 337 -22.46 6.81 6.81
N GLY A 338 -22.55 8.15 6.81
CA GLY A 338 -23.74 8.90 7.20
C GLY A 338 -24.96 8.56 6.33
N ALA A 339 -24.78 8.58 5.00
CA ALA A 339 -25.85 8.27 4.05
C ALA A 339 -26.36 6.82 4.17
N ILE A 340 -25.48 5.86 4.47
CA ILE A 340 -25.88 4.47 4.76
C ILE A 340 -26.75 4.41 6.02
N ARG A 341 -26.35 5.08 7.11
CA ARG A 341 -27.16 5.11 8.35
C ARG A 341 -28.54 5.70 8.10
N GLU A 342 -28.63 6.79 7.34
CA GLU A 342 -29.89 7.43 6.96
C GLU A 342 -30.78 6.51 6.12
N ALA A 343 -30.21 5.83 5.12
CA ALA A 343 -30.92 4.86 4.29
C ALA A 343 -31.48 3.71 5.13
N ILE A 344 -30.68 3.14 6.03
CA ILE A 344 -31.11 2.07 6.95
C ILE A 344 -32.28 2.53 7.82
N ASN A 345 -32.16 3.70 8.47
CA ASN A 345 -33.20 4.22 9.35
C ASN A 345 -34.51 4.49 8.59
N THR A 346 -34.42 5.06 7.40
CA THR A 346 -35.58 5.34 6.53
C THR A 346 -36.25 4.05 6.05
N LEU A 347 -35.48 3.04 5.66
CA LEU A 347 -36.02 1.75 5.25
C LEU A 347 -36.64 1.01 6.44
N ARG A 348 -36.01 1.07 7.61
CA ARG A 348 -36.52 0.46 8.84
C ARG A 348 -37.85 1.05 9.29
N SER A 349 -38.04 2.37 9.19
CA SER A 349 -39.33 3.01 9.51
C SER A 349 -40.46 2.54 8.57
N ASN A 350 -40.11 1.97 7.41
CA ASN A 350 -41.03 1.34 6.47
C ASN A 350 -41.19 -0.17 6.67
N ASN A 351 -40.75 -0.70 7.82
CA ASN A 351 -40.88 -2.10 8.26
C ASN A 351 -40.19 -3.12 7.33
N VAL A 352 -38.96 -2.84 6.89
CA VAL A 352 -38.15 -3.83 6.16
C VAL A 352 -37.85 -5.06 7.02
N ASN A 353 -37.84 -6.22 6.38
CA ASN A 353 -37.52 -7.49 7.00
C ASN A 353 -36.05 -7.90 6.79
N ALA A 354 -35.40 -7.37 5.74
CA ALA A 354 -34.04 -7.69 5.36
C ALA A 354 -33.44 -6.59 4.48
N PHE A 355 -32.11 -6.58 4.36
CA PHE A 355 -31.37 -5.63 3.54
C PHE A 355 -30.58 -6.31 2.41
N VAL A 356 -30.48 -5.61 1.29
CA VAL A 356 -29.53 -5.93 0.22
C VAL A 356 -28.57 -4.75 0.09
N LEU A 357 -27.28 -5.02 0.28
CA LEU A 357 -26.21 -4.05 0.05
C LEU A 357 -25.55 -4.33 -1.30
N ASP A 358 -25.83 -3.49 -2.30
CA ASP A 358 -25.22 -3.61 -3.62
C ASP A 358 -23.91 -2.81 -3.70
N LEU A 359 -22.79 -3.52 -3.81
CA LEU A 359 -21.43 -3.00 -3.98
C LEU A 359 -20.91 -3.15 -5.42
N ARG A 360 -21.76 -3.58 -6.36
CA ARG A 360 -21.37 -3.74 -7.77
C ARG A 360 -21.01 -2.40 -8.39
N ASP A 361 -19.96 -2.42 -9.20
CA ASP A 361 -19.42 -1.24 -9.90
C ASP A 361 -18.96 -0.10 -8.95
N ASN A 362 -18.60 -0.45 -7.70
CA ASN A 362 -17.99 0.46 -6.73
C ASN A 362 -16.49 0.16 -6.57
N SER A 363 -15.64 1.02 -7.14
CA SER A 363 -14.19 0.87 -7.13
C SER A 363 -13.51 1.24 -5.78
N GLY A 364 -14.29 1.38 -4.71
CA GLY A 364 -13.84 1.79 -3.39
C GLY A 364 -13.83 3.31 -3.21
N GLY A 365 -12.92 3.81 -2.39
CA GLY A 365 -12.82 5.22 -2.05
C GLY A 365 -12.01 5.41 -0.78
N LEU A 366 -12.50 6.17 0.18
CA LEU A 366 -11.82 6.40 1.45
C LEU A 366 -11.86 5.14 2.33
N PHE A 367 -10.68 4.58 2.60
CA PHE A 367 -10.50 3.45 3.51
C PHE A 367 -11.23 3.61 4.86
N PRO A 368 -11.14 4.75 5.57
CA PRO A 368 -11.84 4.91 6.86
C PRO A 368 -13.35 4.76 6.76
N GLU A 369 -13.96 5.20 5.65
CA GLU A 369 -15.40 5.04 5.43
C GLU A 369 -15.79 3.57 5.24
N GLY A 370 -14.89 2.76 4.65
CA GLY A 370 -15.05 1.31 4.58
C GLY A 370 -15.16 0.68 5.96
N ILE A 371 -14.27 1.07 6.88
CA ILE A 371 -14.28 0.62 8.27
C ILE A 371 -15.54 1.07 8.99
N GLU A 372 -15.90 2.35 8.89
CA GLU A 372 -17.10 2.90 9.55
C GLU A 372 -18.40 2.30 9.02
N ILE A 373 -18.47 1.96 7.72
CA ILE A 373 -19.61 1.23 7.17
C ILE A 373 -19.62 -0.22 7.64
N ALA A 374 -18.48 -0.90 7.75
CA ALA A 374 -18.44 -2.26 8.29
C ALA A 374 -18.98 -2.31 9.73
N LYS A 375 -18.60 -1.33 10.56
CA LYS A 375 -19.08 -1.16 11.95
C LYS A 375 -20.60 -0.96 12.07
N ILE A 376 -21.28 -0.46 11.03
CA ILE A 376 -22.75 -0.34 11.02
C ILE A 376 -23.44 -1.70 11.07
N TRP A 377 -22.83 -2.70 10.43
CA TRP A 377 -23.41 -4.01 10.17
C TRP A 377 -22.89 -5.11 11.10
N LEU A 378 -21.77 -4.92 11.79
CA LEU A 378 -21.09 -5.94 12.60
C LEU A 378 -21.24 -5.68 14.11
N ASP A 379 -21.72 -6.68 14.86
CA ASP A 379 -21.80 -6.64 16.33
C ASP A 379 -20.44 -6.83 17.01
N LYS A 380 -19.55 -7.60 16.39
CA LYS A 380 -18.18 -7.80 16.86
C LYS A 380 -17.37 -8.48 15.76
N GLY A 381 -16.08 -8.21 15.71
CA GLY A 381 -15.15 -8.98 14.89
C GLY A 381 -14.10 -8.11 14.22
N VAL A 382 -13.11 -8.78 13.64
CA VAL A 382 -12.11 -8.11 12.82
C VAL A 382 -12.74 -7.71 11.49
N ILE A 383 -12.43 -6.50 11.02
CA ILE A 383 -12.86 -5.98 9.73
C ILE A 383 -11.78 -6.27 8.68
N VAL A 384 -10.52 -5.92 8.98
CA VAL A 384 -9.41 -6.10 8.04
C VAL A 384 -8.06 -6.10 8.75
N TYR A 385 -7.12 -6.86 8.21
CA TYR A 385 -5.70 -6.85 8.58
C TYR A 385 -4.88 -6.05 7.56
N ILE A 386 -3.95 -5.25 8.05
CA ILE A 386 -2.94 -4.56 7.22
C ILE A 386 -1.64 -5.32 7.33
N CYS A 387 -1.20 -5.95 6.23
CA CYS A 387 -0.05 -6.83 6.23
C CYS A 387 1.10 -6.29 5.37
N ASP A 388 2.35 -6.56 5.76
CA ASP A 388 3.53 -6.46 4.90
C ASP A 388 4.31 -7.80 4.88
N SER A 389 5.52 -7.84 4.31
CA SER A 389 6.34 -9.07 4.28
C SER A 389 6.84 -9.53 5.66
N ARG A 390 6.68 -8.73 6.72
CA ARG A 390 6.99 -9.10 8.11
C ARG A 390 5.76 -9.59 8.89
N GLY A 391 4.59 -9.62 8.27
CA GLY A 391 3.33 -10.07 8.86
C GLY A 391 2.31 -8.94 9.07
N VAL A 392 1.40 -9.14 10.01
CA VAL A 392 0.35 -8.16 10.37
C VAL A 392 0.99 -6.94 11.03
N ARG A 393 0.70 -5.76 10.49
CA ARG A 393 1.12 -4.46 11.03
C ARG A 393 0.03 -3.76 11.83
N ASP A 394 -1.21 -3.89 11.39
CA ASP A 394 -2.36 -3.22 12.00
C ASP A 394 -3.62 -4.06 11.83
N ILE A 395 -4.57 -3.85 12.73
CA ILE A 395 -5.84 -4.58 12.80
C ILE A 395 -6.95 -3.56 13.01
N TYR A 396 -7.95 -3.57 12.14
CA TYR A 396 -9.17 -2.80 12.34
C TYR A 396 -10.28 -3.76 12.71
N ASP A 397 -10.95 -3.52 13.83
CA ASP A 397 -12.02 -4.35 14.36
C ASP A 397 -13.20 -3.50 14.88
N THR A 398 -14.21 -4.19 15.38
CA THR A 398 -15.35 -3.57 16.06
C THR A 398 -15.79 -4.39 17.27
N ASP A 399 -16.31 -3.67 18.26
CA ASP A 399 -16.94 -4.20 19.48
C ASP A 399 -18.48 -4.08 19.45
N GLY A 400 -19.05 -3.63 18.33
CA GLY A 400 -20.50 -3.47 18.14
C GLY A 400 -21.08 -2.16 18.63
N SER A 401 -20.29 -1.30 19.28
CA SER A 401 -20.78 -0.02 19.82
C SER A 401 -21.42 0.90 18.78
N SER A 402 -21.06 0.73 17.50
CA SER A 402 -21.54 1.51 16.36
C SER A 402 -22.56 0.79 15.48
N ALA A 403 -22.88 -0.46 15.83
CA ALA A 403 -23.79 -1.31 15.07
C ALA A 403 -25.21 -0.80 15.18
N ILE A 404 -25.86 -0.60 14.03
CA ILE A 404 -27.27 -0.20 13.98
C ILE A 404 -28.12 -1.15 13.15
N ALA A 405 -27.52 -2.05 12.38
CA ALA A 405 -28.21 -3.00 11.51
C ALA A 405 -27.52 -4.36 11.53
N ALA A 406 -27.16 -4.86 12.71
CA ALA A 406 -26.46 -6.14 12.83
C ALA A 406 -27.39 -7.37 12.84
N SER A 407 -28.68 -7.17 13.18
CA SER A 407 -29.61 -8.28 13.40
C SER A 407 -30.37 -8.70 12.14
N GLU A 408 -30.77 -7.75 11.28
CA GLU A 408 -31.56 -8.04 10.09
C GLU A 408 -30.77 -8.88 9.07
N PRO A 409 -31.38 -9.85 8.36
CA PRO A 409 -30.71 -10.58 7.29
C PRO A 409 -30.12 -9.63 6.23
N LEU A 410 -28.91 -9.95 5.76
CA LEU A 410 -28.16 -9.12 4.81
C LEU A 410 -27.62 -9.99 3.69
N ALA A 411 -27.91 -9.59 2.45
CA ALA A 411 -27.23 -10.08 1.26
C ALA A 411 -26.34 -8.97 0.71
N VAL A 412 -25.16 -9.32 0.19
CA VAL A 412 -24.24 -8.37 -0.45
C VAL A 412 -24.07 -8.75 -1.91
N LEU A 413 -24.26 -7.79 -2.82
CA LEU A 413 -24.05 -8.01 -4.25
C LEU A 413 -22.68 -7.45 -4.65
N VAL A 414 -21.86 -8.26 -5.34
CA VAL A 414 -20.51 -7.90 -5.76
C VAL A 414 -20.25 -8.27 -7.21
N ASN A 415 -19.28 -7.61 -7.84
CA ASN A 415 -18.82 -7.98 -9.18
C ASN A 415 -17.37 -7.57 -9.42
N LYS A 416 -16.87 -7.78 -10.64
CA LYS A 416 -15.50 -7.37 -11.05
C LYS A 416 -15.19 -5.87 -10.90
N GLY A 417 -16.21 -5.03 -10.71
CA GLY A 417 -16.05 -3.59 -10.43
C GLY A 417 -16.08 -3.22 -8.96
N THR A 418 -16.30 -4.18 -8.07
CA THR A 418 -16.12 -4.05 -6.62
C THR A 418 -14.62 -4.10 -6.32
N ALA A 419 -14.04 -3.02 -5.78
CA ALA A 419 -12.59 -2.93 -5.54
C ALA A 419 -12.23 -2.19 -4.22
N SER A 420 -11.03 -2.44 -3.66
CA SER A 420 -10.44 -1.67 -2.55
C SER A 420 -11.34 -1.67 -1.29
N ALA A 421 -11.68 -0.51 -0.71
CA ALA A 421 -12.62 -0.41 0.42
C ALA A 421 -13.92 -1.25 0.25
N SER A 422 -14.43 -1.40 -0.97
CA SER A 422 -15.60 -2.25 -1.23
C SER A 422 -15.31 -3.74 -0.98
N GLU A 423 -14.10 -4.19 -1.31
CA GLU A 423 -13.64 -5.57 -1.08
C GLU A 423 -13.38 -5.81 0.41
N ILE A 424 -12.83 -4.79 1.10
CA ILE A 424 -12.67 -4.83 2.55
C ILE A 424 -14.02 -5.02 3.23
N LEU A 425 -15.03 -4.22 2.87
CA LEU A 425 -16.37 -4.34 3.40
C LEU A 425 -17.00 -5.70 3.06
N ALA A 426 -16.88 -6.16 1.82
CA ALA A 426 -17.40 -7.44 1.39
C ALA A 426 -16.76 -8.61 2.16
N GLY A 427 -15.42 -8.63 2.28
CA GLY A 427 -14.66 -9.64 3.02
C GLY A 427 -14.98 -9.62 4.51
N ALA A 428 -15.06 -8.45 5.12
CA ALA A 428 -15.44 -8.30 6.53
C ALA A 428 -16.84 -8.88 6.81
N LEU A 429 -17.82 -8.58 5.96
CA LEU A 429 -19.19 -9.08 6.12
C LEU A 429 -19.29 -10.59 5.86
N LYS A 430 -18.52 -11.10 4.90
CA LYS A 430 -18.49 -12.53 4.56
C LYS A 430 -17.85 -13.36 5.67
N ASP A 431 -16.64 -13.01 6.08
CA ASP A 431 -15.83 -13.86 6.95
C ASP A 431 -16.39 -13.89 8.38
N ASN A 432 -16.95 -12.77 8.85
CA ASN A 432 -17.71 -12.71 10.11
C ASN A 432 -19.11 -13.36 10.02
N LYS A 433 -19.45 -14.03 8.91
CA LYS A 433 -20.76 -14.69 8.68
C LYS A 433 -21.94 -13.73 8.86
N ARG A 434 -21.73 -12.45 8.57
CA ARG A 434 -22.75 -11.42 8.69
C ARG A 434 -23.64 -11.37 7.45
N ALA A 435 -23.09 -11.63 6.27
CA ALA A 435 -23.84 -11.62 5.03
C ALA A 435 -23.41 -12.75 4.09
N VAL A 436 -24.35 -13.16 3.23
CA VAL A 436 -24.06 -14.01 2.07
C VAL A 436 -23.77 -13.12 0.86
N LEU A 437 -22.69 -13.42 0.15
CA LEU A 437 -22.26 -12.67 -1.02
C LEU A 437 -22.77 -13.33 -2.31
N PHE A 438 -23.32 -12.50 -3.20
CA PHE A 438 -23.83 -12.92 -4.50
C PHE A 438 -23.14 -12.16 -5.64
N GLY A 439 -22.79 -12.85 -6.72
CA GLY A 439 -22.34 -12.22 -7.95
C GLY A 439 -21.19 -12.92 -8.65
N GLU A 440 -20.13 -12.17 -8.92
CA GLU A 440 -18.88 -12.69 -9.49
C GLU A 440 -17.69 -12.21 -8.64
N PRO A 441 -16.51 -12.86 -8.73
CA PRO A 441 -15.32 -12.43 -8.00
C PRO A 441 -15.04 -10.92 -8.17
N THR A 442 -14.60 -10.29 -7.08
CA THR A 442 -14.25 -8.87 -7.09
C THR A 442 -12.93 -8.61 -7.80
N PHE A 443 -12.54 -7.35 -7.94
CA PHE A 443 -11.41 -6.95 -8.79
C PHE A 443 -10.05 -7.51 -8.32
N GLY A 444 -9.83 -7.59 -7.01
CA GLY A 444 -8.56 -7.98 -6.40
C GLY A 444 -7.59 -6.80 -6.19
N LYS A 445 -8.10 -5.61 -5.83
CA LYS A 445 -7.28 -4.42 -5.56
C LYS A 445 -6.94 -4.35 -4.07
N GLY A 446 -6.00 -5.20 -3.65
CA GLY A 446 -5.62 -5.37 -2.24
C GLY A 446 -4.41 -4.55 -1.78
N LYS A 447 -3.63 -3.96 -2.69
CA LYS A 447 -2.41 -3.21 -2.36
C LYS A 447 -2.68 -1.77 -1.88
N ILE A 448 -1.95 -1.37 -0.84
CA ILE A 448 -1.98 -0.02 -0.26
C ILE A 448 -0.77 0.78 -0.75
N GLN A 449 -1.02 1.95 -1.34
CA GLN A 449 0.04 2.88 -1.72
C GLN A 449 0.13 4.07 -0.75
N SER A 450 1.36 4.45 -0.42
CA SER A 450 1.66 5.74 0.20
C SER A 450 2.49 6.58 -0.75
N VAL A 451 2.28 7.90 -0.72
CA VAL A 451 3.06 8.83 -1.54
C VAL A 451 4.01 9.62 -0.65
N PHE A 452 5.30 9.54 -0.96
CA PHE A 452 6.39 10.18 -0.24
C PHE A 452 6.96 11.32 -1.08
N GLN A 453 7.05 12.52 -0.52
CA GLN A 453 7.70 13.65 -1.18
C GLN A 453 9.23 13.54 -1.01
N LEU A 454 9.97 13.75 -2.10
CA LEU A 454 11.44 13.86 -2.09
C LEU A 454 11.90 15.32 -1.95
N SER A 455 13.19 15.53 -1.67
CA SER A 455 13.75 16.84 -1.35
C SER A 455 13.63 17.87 -2.46
N ASP A 456 13.57 17.44 -3.72
CA ASP A 456 13.45 18.32 -4.89
C ASP A 456 12.00 18.63 -5.28
N GLY A 457 11.02 18.16 -4.50
CA GLY A 457 9.60 18.36 -4.76
C GLY A 457 8.97 17.29 -5.66
N SER A 458 9.74 16.32 -6.14
CA SER A 458 9.20 15.10 -6.75
C SER A 458 8.58 14.18 -5.69
N GLY A 459 7.97 13.07 -6.13
CA GLY A 459 7.32 12.11 -5.25
C GLY A 459 7.53 10.65 -5.66
N LEU A 460 7.38 9.76 -4.69
CA LEU A 460 7.34 8.32 -4.87
C LEU A 460 6.00 7.78 -4.39
N ALA A 461 5.21 7.21 -5.30
CA ALA A 461 4.13 6.31 -4.92
C ALA A 461 4.74 4.93 -4.66
N VAL A 462 4.52 4.37 -3.47
CA VAL A 462 5.13 3.11 -3.04
C VAL A 462 4.06 2.20 -2.48
N THR A 463 4.03 0.95 -2.93
CA THR A 463 3.20 -0.08 -2.29
C THR A 463 3.80 -0.44 -0.93
N VAL A 464 3.09 -0.11 0.15
CA VAL A 464 3.60 -0.25 1.52
C VAL A 464 2.98 -1.40 2.29
N ALA A 465 1.81 -1.88 1.88
CA ALA A 465 1.09 -2.95 2.54
C ALA A 465 0.05 -3.56 1.60
N ARG A 466 -0.61 -4.60 2.09
CA ARG A 466 -1.77 -5.25 1.46
C ARG A 466 -2.87 -5.48 2.50
N TYR A 467 -4.10 -5.60 2.04
CA TYR A 467 -5.26 -5.96 2.85
C TYR A 467 -5.45 -7.48 2.89
N GLU A 468 -5.64 -8.01 4.08
CA GLU A 468 -6.09 -9.40 4.28
C GLU A 468 -7.46 -9.38 4.98
N THR A 469 -8.37 -10.25 4.54
CA THR A 469 -9.70 -10.42 5.15
C THR A 469 -9.58 -11.07 6.54
N PRO A 470 -10.66 -11.10 7.36
CA PRO A 470 -10.63 -11.73 8.67
C PRO A 470 -10.21 -13.21 8.66
N ASP A 471 -10.51 -13.96 7.59
CA ASP A 471 -10.04 -15.35 7.40
C ASP A 471 -8.62 -15.43 6.81
N HIS A 472 -7.84 -14.33 6.85
CA HIS A 472 -6.47 -14.22 6.31
C HIS A 472 -6.35 -14.47 4.80
N THR A 473 -7.41 -14.17 4.02
CA THR A 473 -7.33 -14.19 2.56
C THR A 473 -6.71 -12.89 2.06
N ASP A 474 -5.62 -12.98 1.30
CA ASP A 474 -5.04 -11.82 0.60
C ASP A 474 -6.01 -11.34 -0.48
N ILE A 475 -6.40 -10.06 -0.41
CA ILE A 475 -7.31 -9.47 -1.41
C ILE A 475 -6.57 -9.24 -2.73
N ASP A 476 -5.25 -9.00 -2.72
CA ASP A 476 -4.51 -8.66 -3.94
C ASP A 476 -4.56 -9.82 -4.96
N LYS A 477 -4.99 -9.51 -6.19
CA LYS A 477 -5.16 -10.44 -7.33
C LYS A 477 -6.19 -11.56 -7.15
N VAL A 478 -6.55 -11.94 -5.93
CA VAL A 478 -7.59 -12.96 -5.65
C VAL A 478 -8.97 -12.32 -5.63
N GLY A 479 -9.08 -11.15 -5.00
CA GLY A 479 -10.37 -10.54 -4.66
C GLY A 479 -11.13 -11.34 -3.60
N VAL A 480 -12.41 -11.00 -3.44
CA VAL A 480 -13.38 -11.67 -2.59
C VAL A 480 -14.29 -12.50 -3.49
N ILE A 481 -14.26 -13.82 -3.30
CA ILE A 481 -15.09 -14.75 -4.05
C ILE A 481 -16.50 -14.76 -3.42
N PRO A 482 -17.59 -14.53 -4.18
CA PRO A 482 -18.95 -14.62 -3.65
C PRO A 482 -19.33 -16.05 -3.27
N ASP A 483 -20.27 -16.22 -2.36
CA ASP A 483 -20.78 -17.54 -1.96
C ASP A 483 -21.65 -18.17 -3.05
N HIS A 484 -22.38 -17.34 -3.79
CA HIS A 484 -23.28 -17.77 -4.86
C HIS A 484 -23.16 -16.89 -6.10
N PRO A 485 -23.27 -17.46 -7.31
CA PRO A 485 -23.31 -16.66 -8.52
C PRO A 485 -24.64 -15.89 -8.65
N LEU A 486 -24.61 -14.76 -9.35
CA LEU A 486 -25.83 -14.14 -9.88
C LEU A 486 -26.06 -14.55 -11.34
N PRO A 487 -27.32 -14.63 -11.79
CA PRO A 487 -27.64 -14.74 -13.21
C PRO A 487 -27.01 -13.60 -14.03
N ARG A 488 -26.52 -13.88 -15.24
CA ARG A 488 -25.85 -12.88 -16.09
C ARG A 488 -26.69 -11.63 -16.38
N SER A 489 -28.01 -11.80 -16.46
CA SER A 489 -28.98 -10.74 -16.72
C SER A 489 -29.58 -10.13 -15.45
N PHE A 490 -28.97 -10.37 -14.28
CA PHE A 490 -29.47 -9.81 -13.02
C PHE A 490 -29.35 -8.28 -13.02
N PRO A 491 -30.42 -7.54 -12.68
CA PRO A 491 -30.46 -6.08 -12.78
C PRO A 491 -29.40 -5.42 -11.90
N LYS A 492 -28.86 -4.29 -12.37
CA LYS A 492 -27.81 -3.52 -11.69
C LYS A 492 -28.31 -2.29 -10.93
N ASP A 493 -29.55 -1.88 -11.18
CA ASP A 493 -30.19 -0.73 -10.55
C ASP A 493 -31.33 -1.14 -9.62
N GLU A 494 -31.71 -0.19 -8.77
CA GLU A 494 -32.76 -0.33 -7.76
C GLU A 494 -34.14 -0.67 -8.33
N GLU A 495 -34.46 -0.19 -9.53
CA GLU A 495 -35.78 -0.37 -10.15
C GLU A 495 -35.91 -1.77 -10.73
N GLY A 496 -34.92 -2.19 -11.52
CA GLY A 496 -34.85 -3.54 -12.06
C GLY A 496 -34.80 -4.59 -10.95
N PHE A 497 -34.05 -4.33 -9.87
CA PHE A 497 -34.01 -5.25 -8.71
C PHE A 497 -35.40 -5.40 -8.06
N CYS A 498 -36.07 -4.30 -7.73
CA CYS A 498 -37.42 -4.38 -7.17
C CYS A 498 -38.43 -5.02 -8.14
N GLY A 499 -38.31 -4.73 -9.45
CA GLY A 499 -39.15 -5.33 -10.49
C GLY A 499 -38.98 -6.85 -10.57
N CYS A 500 -37.75 -7.36 -10.47
CA CYS A 500 -37.48 -8.80 -10.44
C CYS A 500 -38.10 -9.49 -9.22
N LEU A 501 -38.13 -8.82 -8.07
CA LEU A 501 -38.80 -9.33 -6.87
C LEU A 501 -40.33 -9.36 -6.99
N GLN A 502 -40.89 -8.56 -7.91
CA GLN A 502 -42.33 -8.44 -8.12
C GLN A 502 -42.87 -9.38 -9.20
N ASP A 503 -42.02 -9.90 -10.06
CA ASP A 503 -42.42 -10.80 -11.14
C ASP A 503 -42.25 -12.28 -10.72
N PRO A 504 -43.36 -13.01 -10.44
CA PRO A 504 -43.30 -14.43 -10.08
C PRO A 504 -42.86 -15.32 -11.24
N ALA A 505 -43.01 -14.84 -12.49
CA ALA A 505 -42.60 -15.53 -13.71
C ALA A 505 -41.16 -15.19 -14.10
N SER A 506 -40.50 -14.26 -13.40
CA SER A 506 -39.09 -14.01 -13.63
C SER A 506 -38.30 -15.28 -13.35
N THR A 507 -37.50 -15.71 -14.33
CA THR A 507 -36.54 -16.81 -14.19
C THR A 507 -35.45 -16.51 -13.13
N PHE A 508 -35.52 -15.32 -12.52
CA PHE A 508 -34.60 -14.73 -11.56
C PHE A 508 -35.17 -14.71 -10.15
N TYR A 509 -36.24 -15.45 -9.85
CA TYR A 509 -36.72 -15.61 -8.49
C TYR A 509 -35.62 -16.28 -7.66
N VAL A 510 -34.71 -15.47 -7.12
CA VAL A 510 -33.70 -15.92 -6.17
C VAL A 510 -34.51 -16.49 -5.03
N ASN A 511 -34.41 -17.81 -4.81
CA ASN A 511 -35.17 -18.47 -3.78
C ASN A 511 -34.98 -17.63 -2.51
N ARG A 512 -36.07 -17.06 -1.98
CA ARG A 512 -36.01 -16.14 -0.83
C ARG A 512 -35.26 -16.75 0.34
N GLY A 513 -35.33 -18.08 0.48
CA GLY A 513 -34.54 -18.84 1.44
C GLY A 513 -33.03 -18.78 1.15
N GLN A 514 -32.59 -18.81 -0.11
CA GLN A 514 -31.18 -18.67 -0.49
C GLN A 514 -30.66 -17.24 -0.30
N LEU A 515 -31.40 -16.19 -0.71
CA LEU A 515 -30.88 -14.82 -0.66
C LEU A 515 -30.57 -14.35 0.77
N PHE A 516 -31.23 -14.93 1.77
CA PHE A 516 -31.08 -14.59 3.19
C PHE A 516 -30.80 -15.80 4.10
N ALA A 517 -30.43 -16.96 3.55
CA ALA A 517 -29.95 -18.09 4.35
C ALA A 517 -28.67 -17.65 5.07
N ARG A 518 -28.52 -18.03 6.34
CA ARG A 518 -27.29 -17.81 7.11
C ARG A 518 -26.45 -19.07 7.14
#